data_AF-A0A7K0QN39-F1
#
_entry.id   AF-A0A7K0QN39-F1
#
_cell.length_a   1.000
_cell.length_b   1.000
_cell.length_c   1.000
_cell.angle_alpha   90.00
_cell.angle_beta   90.00
_cell.angle_gamma   90.00
#
_symmetry.space_group_name_H-M   'P 1'
#
loop_
_entity.id
_entity.type
_entity.pdbx_description
1 polymer ?
#
loop_
_entity_poly.entity_id
_entity_poly.type
_entity_poly.pdbx_seq_one_letter_code
_entity_poly.pdbx_strand_id
1 'polypeptide(L)'
;MIRRSRLPLFAVLACLCSALAAPAWAQAGEPPILKVSPPAGAQVLKYRFGPIKVQPGQNLIDINVQTQRPSRNGWIVGFRPGLVDADSGRSPSVDVVHLHHAVWLVGEPGRGLRPVYAAGEEKTAFRAPPGFGWRYTTDQTWLINHMLHDLVGSAHSVYITYELWFIPDSAPEAADITRIDTRWMDVEGLKPYPVFNAVRGTGGADRRFTFPDEATDPYPSSPPRNRWVVDRDATLVSTAGHLHPGGLWTDLKLTRNGRTVNLFRSRAHYYEPAGAVSWDVSMTATRPTWRVAVRKGDILSTSATYDTRSRSWYEVMGIMVVGMTQTPKGGVDPFTGKVDRRGVLTHGRLPENIDRGVGEPNPGLSNPLRLRNGPYVDRVVIRNFAFEQGDLSRRGTAGLPPAVRQGQQLEFVNADQPLTIRFHTITACRAPCNRTGGIRYPLADGRVAFDSGELGFGPSIATSGVYESGDGRVPLTAAVPEPADPANCVGLSGSTKIIANGCVGSASWKTPASLRPGTYTFFCRVHPFMRGAFRVVRSGG
;
A
#
# COMPACT_ATOMS: atom_id res chain seq x y z
N MET A 1 -0.21 40.93 -84.78
CA MET A 1 -0.38 41.76 -83.56
C MET A 1 -1.79 41.52 -83.02
N ILE A 2 -1.91 40.88 -81.85
CA ILE A 2 -3.01 40.92 -80.87
C ILE A 2 -2.53 39.97 -79.76
N ARG A 3 -1.91 40.53 -78.71
CA ARG A 3 -1.44 39.79 -77.53
C ARG A 3 -2.60 39.68 -76.55
N ARG A 4 -3.05 38.46 -76.28
CA ARG A 4 -4.04 38.15 -75.24
C ARG A 4 -3.34 38.09 -73.87
N SER A 5 -3.81 38.94 -72.97
CA SER A 5 -3.47 38.99 -71.55
C SER A 5 -3.97 37.74 -70.82
N ARG A 6 -3.10 37.10 -70.03
CA ARG A 6 -3.43 36.02 -69.09
C ARG A 6 -3.32 36.58 -67.66
N LEU A 7 -4.39 36.48 -66.89
CA LEU A 7 -4.39 36.76 -65.45
C LEU A 7 -3.57 35.69 -64.70
N PRO A 8 -2.85 36.05 -63.62
CA PRO A 8 -2.21 35.08 -62.73
C PRO A 8 -3.20 34.54 -61.68
N LEU A 9 -3.14 33.22 -61.51
CA LEU A 9 -3.88 32.43 -60.53
C LEU A 9 -3.21 32.58 -59.15
N PHE A 10 -3.90 33.13 -58.16
CA PHE A 10 -3.46 33.13 -56.76
C PHE A 10 -3.66 31.74 -56.16
N ALA A 11 -2.57 31.06 -55.80
CA ALA A 11 -2.59 29.82 -55.04
C ALA A 11 -2.72 30.13 -53.54
N VAL A 12 -3.83 29.71 -52.93
CA VAL A 12 -4.03 29.75 -51.47
C VAL A 12 -3.33 28.53 -50.87
N LEU A 13 -2.29 28.79 -50.07
CA LEU A 13 -1.58 27.77 -49.29
C LEU A 13 -2.44 27.42 -48.06
N ALA A 14 -3.07 26.25 -48.06
CA ALA A 14 -3.77 25.74 -46.88
C ALA A 14 -2.74 25.16 -45.89
N CYS A 15 -2.56 25.81 -44.74
CA CYS A 15 -1.85 25.25 -43.59
C CYS A 15 -2.59 24.01 -43.07
N LEU A 16 -2.07 22.81 -43.35
CA LEU A 16 -2.45 21.60 -42.62
C LEU A 16 -1.89 21.68 -41.19
N CYS A 17 -2.72 22.10 -40.24
CA CYS A 17 -2.50 21.82 -38.82
C CYS A 17 -2.72 20.31 -38.60
N SER A 18 -1.63 19.53 -38.55
CA SER A 18 -1.65 18.16 -38.06
C SER A 18 -1.94 18.17 -36.55
N ALA A 19 -3.21 18.15 -36.18
CA ALA A 19 -3.61 17.85 -34.81
C ALA A 19 -3.16 16.43 -34.47
N LEU A 20 -2.10 16.30 -33.68
CA LEU A 20 -1.73 15.07 -33.00
C LEU A 20 -2.93 14.68 -32.11
N ALA A 21 -3.76 13.75 -32.60
CA ALA A 21 -4.80 13.14 -31.81
C ALA A 21 -4.13 12.40 -30.65
N ALA A 22 -4.13 13.00 -29.46
CA ALA A 22 -3.92 12.26 -28.23
C ALA A 22 -4.90 11.07 -28.24
N PRO A 23 -4.47 9.86 -27.87
CA PRO A 23 -5.39 8.73 -27.80
C PRO A 23 -6.50 9.12 -26.82
N ALA A 24 -7.71 9.27 -27.34
CA ALA A 24 -8.90 9.42 -26.55
C ALA A 24 -9.08 8.11 -25.78
N TRP A 25 -8.59 8.09 -24.55
CA TRP A 25 -9.08 7.14 -23.56
C TRP A 25 -10.56 7.45 -23.43
N ALA A 26 -11.41 6.65 -24.09
CA ALA A 26 -12.82 6.63 -23.75
C ALA A 26 -12.87 6.44 -22.23
N GLN A 27 -13.26 7.47 -21.50
CA GLN A 27 -13.58 7.37 -20.08
C GLN A 27 -14.73 6.38 -20.01
N ALA A 28 -14.42 5.10 -19.80
CA ALA A 28 -15.40 4.16 -19.34
C ALA A 28 -15.95 4.77 -18.04
N GLY A 29 -17.20 5.25 -18.07
CA GLY A 29 -17.80 6.02 -16.97
C GLY A 29 -17.57 5.35 -15.61
N GLU A 30 -17.50 6.15 -14.54
CA GLU A 30 -17.11 5.72 -13.19
C GLU A 30 -17.73 4.36 -12.81
N PRO A 31 -16.95 3.42 -12.23
CA PRO A 31 -17.54 2.16 -11.80
C PRO A 31 -18.65 2.45 -10.79
N PRO A 32 -19.82 1.80 -10.93
CA PRO A 32 -20.94 2.10 -10.06
C PRO A 32 -20.61 1.74 -8.61
N ILE A 33 -21.02 2.59 -7.68
CA ILE A 33 -20.92 2.32 -6.24
C ILE A 33 -22.05 1.38 -5.84
N LEU A 34 -21.68 0.26 -5.24
CA LEU A 34 -22.61 -0.73 -4.74
C LEU A 34 -23.28 -0.21 -3.46
N LYS A 35 -24.46 0.40 -3.62
CA LYS A 35 -25.33 0.76 -2.49
C LYS A 35 -25.97 -0.51 -1.95
N VAL A 36 -25.44 -1.03 -0.86
CA VAL A 36 -26.06 -2.15 -0.11
C VAL A 36 -26.37 -1.68 1.30
N SER A 37 -27.51 -2.13 1.80
CA SER A 37 -27.95 -2.02 3.19
C SER A 37 -27.76 -3.36 3.89
N PRO A 38 -27.78 -3.41 5.24
CA PRO A 38 -27.86 -4.67 5.98
C PRO A 38 -29.03 -5.52 5.45
N PRO A 39 -28.85 -6.82 5.20
CA PRO A 39 -29.94 -7.69 4.77
C PRO A 39 -30.96 -7.90 5.91
N ALA A 40 -32.12 -8.46 5.58
CA ALA A 40 -33.11 -8.87 6.58
C ALA A 40 -32.48 -9.76 7.66
N GLY A 41 -32.92 -9.59 8.92
CA GLY A 41 -32.36 -10.28 10.08
C GLY A 41 -31.00 -9.77 10.55
N ALA A 42 -30.28 -8.93 9.78
CA ALA A 42 -28.97 -8.44 10.16
C ALA A 42 -29.04 -7.26 11.14
N GLN A 43 -28.33 -7.40 12.25
CA GLN A 43 -28.06 -6.36 13.23
C GLN A 43 -26.83 -5.58 12.82
N VAL A 44 -26.87 -4.25 12.95
CA VAL A 44 -25.69 -3.39 12.76
C VAL A 44 -24.99 -3.22 14.10
N LEU A 45 -23.85 -3.87 14.27
CA LEU A 45 -23.05 -3.84 15.49
C LEU A 45 -21.81 -2.97 15.26
N LYS A 46 -21.50 -2.05 16.18
CA LYS A 46 -20.34 -1.16 16.08
C LYS A 46 -19.34 -1.49 17.18
N TYR A 47 -18.10 -1.70 16.79
CA TYR A 47 -17.00 -2.04 17.68
C TYR A 47 -15.80 -1.14 17.43
N ARG A 48 -14.90 -1.13 18.41
CA ARG A 48 -13.63 -0.41 18.36
C ARG A 48 -12.49 -1.22 18.97
N PHE A 49 -11.29 -0.89 18.54
CA PHE A 49 -10.01 -1.31 19.09
C PHE A 49 -9.22 -0.06 19.48
N GLY A 50 -8.64 -0.05 20.68
CA GLY A 50 -7.94 1.11 21.24
C GLY A 50 -8.53 1.60 22.59
N PRO A 51 -8.20 2.83 23.02
CA PRO A 51 -7.49 3.84 22.24
C PRO A 51 -6.02 3.44 22.01
N ILE A 52 -5.53 3.65 20.80
CA ILE A 52 -4.15 3.43 20.40
C ILE A 52 -3.44 4.77 20.50
N LYS A 53 -2.36 4.83 21.28
CA LYS A 53 -1.45 5.98 21.30
C LYS A 53 -0.45 5.83 20.16
N VAL A 54 -0.59 6.65 19.13
CA VAL A 54 0.35 6.74 18.01
C VAL A 54 1.45 7.71 18.40
N GLN A 55 2.68 7.23 18.43
CA GLN A 55 3.85 8.04 18.77
C GLN A 55 4.26 8.95 17.61
N PRO A 56 4.94 10.07 17.88
CA PRO A 56 5.56 10.91 16.86
C PRO A 56 6.34 10.08 15.84
N GLY A 57 5.91 10.14 14.58
CA GLY A 57 6.52 9.49 13.43
C GLY A 57 6.53 7.97 13.46
N GLN A 58 5.59 7.35 14.16
CA GLN A 58 5.48 5.90 14.28
C GLN A 58 5.26 5.23 12.91
N ASN A 59 6.03 4.17 12.65
CA ASN A 59 5.91 3.28 11.49
C ASN A 59 6.16 1.82 11.95
N LEU A 60 5.17 1.23 12.63
CA LEU A 60 5.29 -0.08 13.27
C LEU A 60 4.02 -0.92 13.05
N ILE A 61 4.23 -2.22 12.76
CA ILE A 61 3.19 -3.25 12.88
C ILE A 61 3.11 -3.73 14.34
N ASP A 62 1.92 -3.70 14.93
CA ASP A 62 1.65 -4.37 16.19
C ASP A 62 0.47 -5.35 16.07
N ILE A 63 0.49 -6.38 16.90
CA ILE A 63 -0.54 -7.41 16.96
C ILE A 63 -1.10 -7.47 18.38
N ASN A 64 -2.42 -7.29 18.52
CA ASN A 64 -3.09 -7.28 19.81
C ASN A 64 -4.37 -8.11 19.79
N VAL A 65 -4.83 -8.52 20.98
CA VAL A 65 -6.11 -9.21 21.14
C VAL A 65 -7.26 -8.23 20.90
N GLN A 66 -8.20 -8.62 20.02
CA GLN A 66 -9.45 -7.89 19.81
C GLN A 66 -10.54 -8.47 20.71
N THR A 67 -10.91 -7.72 21.75
CA THR A 67 -11.86 -8.19 22.76
C THR A 67 -13.32 -7.85 22.42
N GLN A 68 -13.58 -6.73 21.74
CA GLN A 68 -14.94 -6.39 21.36
C GLN A 68 -15.39 -7.25 20.18
N ARG A 69 -16.52 -7.94 20.30
CA ARG A 69 -17.06 -8.85 19.28
C ARG A 69 -18.50 -9.23 19.65
N PRO A 70 -19.28 -9.85 18.74
CA PRO A 70 -20.63 -10.30 19.08
C PRO A 70 -20.61 -11.29 20.26
N SER A 71 -21.56 -11.14 21.19
CA SER A 71 -21.63 -11.96 22.40
C SER A 71 -22.34 -13.31 22.21
N ARG A 72 -22.80 -13.59 20.99
CA ARG A 72 -23.54 -14.81 20.62
C ARG A 72 -23.07 -15.32 19.27
N ASN A 73 -23.29 -16.61 19.02
CA ASN A 73 -23.00 -17.23 17.75
C ASN A 73 -23.92 -16.68 16.64
N GLY A 74 -23.39 -16.64 15.42
CA GLY A 74 -24.12 -16.15 14.26
C GLY A 74 -23.28 -16.08 13.00
N TRP A 75 -23.65 -15.16 12.13
CA TRP A 75 -23.06 -14.96 10.82
C TRP A 75 -22.71 -13.50 10.61
N ILE A 76 -21.47 -13.26 10.18
CA ILE A 76 -21.04 -11.94 9.71
C ILE A 76 -21.29 -11.91 8.21
N VAL A 77 -22.12 -10.97 7.76
CA VAL A 77 -22.50 -10.79 6.34
C VAL A 77 -22.04 -9.44 5.77
N GLY A 78 -21.56 -8.55 6.64
CA GLY A 78 -20.94 -7.29 6.28
C GLY A 78 -19.91 -6.89 7.31
N PHE A 79 -18.80 -6.31 6.85
CA PHE A 79 -17.71 -5.81 7.68
C PHE A 79 -17.19 -4.52 7.07
N ARG A 80 -17.29 -3.41 7.81
CA ARG A 80 -16.85 -2.09 7.35
C ARG A 80 -15.88 -1.47 8.37
N PRO A 81 -14.57 -1.43 8.09
CA PRO A 81 -13.59 -0.83 8.97
C PRO A 81 -13.58 0.71 8.85
N GLY A 82 -12.93 1.36 9.81
CA GLY A 82 -12.68 2.79 9.82
C GLY A 82 -11.67 3.20 10.90
N LEU A 83 -11.37 4.49 10.94
CA LEU A 83 -10.48 5.10 11.92
C LEU A 83 -11.11 6.39 12.44
N VAL A 84 -11.07 6.59 13.75
CA VAL A 84 -11.51 7.84 14.38
C VAL A 84 -10.49 8.31 15.40
N ASP A 85 -10.33 9.62 15.50
CA ASP A 85 -9.63 10.29 16.59
C ASP A 85 -10.37 10.05 17.92
N ALA A 86 -9.61 9.79 18.98
CA ALA A 86 -10.17 9.35 20.26
C ALA A 86 -10.90 10.46 21.01
N ASP A 87 -10.51 11.72 20.80
CA ASP A 87 -11.07 12.88 21.51
C ASP A 87 -12.28 13.44 20.76
N SER A 88 -12.15 13.63 19.46
CA SER A 88 -13.21 14.23 18.62
C SER A 88 -14.21 13.21 18.08
N GLY A 89 -13.85 11.91 18.02
CA GLY A 89 -14.66 10.86 17.40
C GLY A 89 -14.79 10.99 15.88
N ARG A 90 -14.05 11.93 15.25
CA ARG A 90 -14.06 12.17 13.80
C ARG A 90 -12.94 11.39 13.12
N SER A 91 -13.13 11.06 11.85
CA SER A 91 -12.03 10.46 11.08
C SER A 91 -10.92 11.49 10.86
N PRO A 92 -9.67 11.18 11.25
CA PRO A 92 -8.54 12.08 11.02
C PRO A 92 -8.20 12.12 9.53
N SER A 93 -7.67 13.24 9.06
CA SER A 93 -7.16 13.35 7.69
C SER A 93 -6.03 12.35 7.47
N VAL A 94 -6.00 11.74 6.28
CA VAL A 94 -4.93 10.81 5.90
C VAL A 94 -3.54 11.44 5.86
N ASP A 95 -3.45 12.77 5.77
CA ASP A 95 -2.19 13.54 5.82
C ASP A 95 -1.68 13.81 7.25
N VAL A 96 -2.42 13.38 8.27
CA VAL A 96 -2.07 13.56 9.69
C VAL A 96 -1.76 12.20 10.30
N VAL A 97 -2.78 11.34 10.38
CA VAL A 97 -2.65 9.96 10.83
C VAL A 97 -3.57 9.10 9.99
N HIS A 98 -3.04 8.03 9.41
CA HIS A 98 -3.84 7.09 8.62
C HIS A 98 -3.65 5.65 9.04
N LEU A 99 -4.70 4.88 8.77
CA LEU A 99 -4.72 3.43 8.90
C LEU A 99 -4.02 2.83 7.69
N HIS A 100 -2.73 2.50 7.85
CA HIS A 100 -1.96 1.87 6.77
C HIS A 100 -2.48 0.48 6.47
N HIS A 101 -2.64 -0.33 7.52
CA HIS A 101 -3.54 -1.46 7.44
C HIS A 101 -4.06 -1.88 8.81
N ALA A 102 -5.17 -2.61 8.80
CA ALA A 102 -5.59 -3.49 9.87
C ALA A 102 -6.07 -4.82 9.29
N VAL A 103 -5.61 -5.94 9.83
CA VAL A 103 -6.03 -7.28 9.47
C VAL A 103 -6.53 -7.99 10.71
N TRP A 104 -7.80 -8.42 10.66
CA TRP A 104 -8.39 -9.24 11.71
C TRP A 104 -8.01 -10.70 11.45
N LEU A 105 -7.12 -11.19 12.29
CA LEU A 105 -6.70 -12.57 12.34
C LEU A 105 -7.68 -13.34 13.23
N VAL A 106 -8.39 -14.31 12.67
CA VAL A 106 -9.41 -15.09 13.36
C VAL A 106 -8.92 -16.52 13.52
N GLY A 107 -8.91 -16.98 14.77
CA GLY A 107 -8.58 -18.35 15.16
C GLY A 107 -9.85 -19.12 15.47
N GLU A 108 -10.11 -20.18 14.71
CA GLU A 108 -11.16 -21.15 15.02
C GLU A 108 -10.56 -22.39 15.70
N PRO A 109 -11.24 -23.00 16.68
CA PRO A 109 -10.84 -24.29 17.24
C PRO A 109 -10.52 -25.31 16.14
N GLY A 110 -9.29 -25.84 16.16
CA GLY A 110 -8.81 -26.84 15.18
C GLY A 110 -8.39 -26.30 13.80
N ARG A 111 -8.45 -25.00 13.52
CA ARG A 111 -8.09 -24.42 12.20
C ARG A 111 -6.96 -23.39 12.22
N GLY A 112 -6.47 -23.03 13.40
CA GLY A 112 -5.39 -22.04 13.58
C GLY A 112 -5.84 -20.61 13.28
N LEU A 113 -4.94 -19.65 13.49
CA LEU A 113 -5.15 -18.23 13.26
C LEU A 113 -4.98 -17.89 11.76
N ARG A 114 -5.93 -17.17 11.16
CA ARG A 114 -5.89 -16.80 9.73
C ARG A 114 -6.38 -15.39 9.48
N PRO A 115 -5.86 -14.65 8.48
CA PRO A 115 -6.44 -13.37 8.09
C PRO A 115 -7.82 -13.55 7.46
N VAL A 116 -8.83 -12.85 7.97
CA VAL A 116 -10.23 -12.97 7.52
C VAL A 116 -10.80 -11.67 6.98
N TYR A 117 -10.60 -10.57 7.72
CA TYR A 117 -11.03 -9.23 7.32
C TYR A 117 -9.83 -8.30 7.27
N ALA A 118 -9.90 -7.26 6.44
CA ALA A 118 -8.83 -6.29 6.34
C ALA A 118 -9.39 -4.86 6.24
N ALA A 119 -8.48 -3.92 6.35
CA ALA A 119 -8.65 -2.52 6.02
C ALA A 119 -7.29 -2.02 5.56
N GLY A 120 -7.24 -1.32 4.43
CA GLY A 120 -6.17 -0.36 4.16
C GLY A 120 -6.77 1.04 4.06
N GLU A 121 -5.96 1.97 3.57
CA GLU A 121 -6.36 3.35 3.32
C GLU A 121 -7.52 3.46 2.31
N GLU A 122 -7.66 2.46 1.42
CA GLU A 122 -8.77 2.39 0.48
C GLU A 122 -10.09 2.06 1.16
N LYS A 123 -10.11 1.62 2.43
CA LYS A 123 -11.30 1.33 3.27
C LYS A 123 -12.37 0.45 2.60
N THR A 124 -11.93 -0.52 1.79
CA THR A 124 -12.81 -1.49 1.13
C THR A 124 -13.74 -2.17 2.14
N ALA A 125 -15.05 -2.11 1.91
CA ALA A 125 -16.02 -2.79 2.76
C ALA A 125 -16.25 -4.23 2.29
N PHE A 126 -16.15 -5.20 3.19
CA PHE A 126 -16.42 -6.59 2.90
C PHE A 126 -17.91 -6.84 3.02
N ARG A 127 -18.51 -7.38 1.96
CA ARG A 127 -19.94 -7.71 1.94
C ARG A 127 -20.08 -9.10 1.35
N ALA A 128 -20.64 -10.01 2.14
CA ALA A 128 -20.99 -11.31 1.62
C ALA A 128 -22.14 -11.14 0.61
N PRO A 129 -22.13 -11.88 -0.51
CA PRO A 129 -23.29 -11.93 -1.37
C PRO A 129 -24.54 -12.45 -0.63
N PRO A 130 -25.76 -12.12 -1.07
CA PRO A 130 -26.97 -12.66 -0.46
C PRO A 130 -26.94 -14.19 -0.35
N GLY A 131 -27.29 -14.71 0.83
CA GLY A 131 -27.24 -16.14 1.14
C GLY A 131 -25.87 -16.69 1.52
N PHE A 132 -24.86 -15.83 1.68
CA PHE A 132 -23.50 -16.22 2.11
C PHE A 132 -23.08 -15.43 3.36
N GLY A 133 -22.18 -16.00 4.15
CA GLY A 133 -21.66 -15.33 5.34
C GLY A 133 -20.47 -16.06 5.95
N TRP A 134 -19.67 -15.31 6.71
CA TRP A 134 -18.62 -15.87 7.53
C TRP A 134 -19.24 -16.36 8.84
N ARG A 135 -18.96 -17.62 9.18
CA ARG A 135 -19.43 -18.19 10.44
C ARG A 135 -18.68 -17.52 11.60
N TYR A 136 -19.43 -17.06 12.59
CA TYR A 136 -18.89 -16.54 13.84
C TYR A 136 -19.34 -17.39 15.02
N THR A 137 -18.38 -17.75 15.89
CA THR A 137 -18.68 -18.35 17.19
C THR A 137 -17.96 -17.59 18.29
N THR A 138 -18.52 -17.60 19.50
CA THR A 138 -17.91 -16.98 20.69
C THR A 138 -16.59 -17.64 21.08
N ASP A 139 -16.32 -18.85 20.60
CA ASP A 139 -15.09 -19.60 20.84
C ASP A 139 -13.93 -19.16 19.92
N GLN A 140 -14.20 -18.33 18.91
CA GLN A 140 -13.14 -17.79 18.06
C GLN A 140 -12.21 -16.87 18.87
N THR A 141 -10.91 -16.94 18.60
CA THR A 141 -9.95 -15.92 19.05
C THR A 141 -9.79 -14.89 17.95
N TRP A 142 -9.81 -13.60 18.29
CA TRP A 142 -9.58 -12.52 17.34
C TRP A 142 -8.34 -11.73 17.75
N LEU A 143 -7.37 -11.64 16.85
CA LEU A 143 -6.26 -10.70 16.94
C LEU A 143 -6.41 -9.64 15.84
N ILE A 144 -5.90 -8.45 16.10
CA ILE A 144 -5.77 -7.39 15.10
C ILE A 144 -4.28 -7.14 14.87
N ASN A 145 -3.83 -7.37 13.64
CA ASN A 145 -2.55 -6.91 13.12
C ASN A 145 -2.79 -5.52 12.54
N HIS A 146 -2.16 -4.47 13.08
CA HIS A 146 -2.41 -3.11 12.64
C HIS A 146 -1.14 -2.29 12.50
N MET A 147 -1.20 -1.32 11.60
CA MET A 147 -0.15 -0.37 11.29
C MET A 147 -0.79 1.00 11.09
N LEU A 148 -0.39 1.95 11.92
CA LEU A 148 -0.82 3.35 11.88
C LEU A 148 0.40 4.22 11.65
N HIS A 149 0.32 5.11 10.67
CA HIS A 149 1.38 6.07 10.36
C HIS A 149 1.02 7.44 10.92
N ASP A 150 1.98 8.08 11.58
CA ASP A 150 1.95 9.52 11.87
C ASP A 150 2.83 10.26 10.84
N LEU A 151 2.19 11.16 10.10
CA LEU A 151 2.81 11.93 9.03
C LEU A 151 3.23 13.34 9.45
N VAL A 152 2.94 13.78 10.68
CA VAL A 152 3.18 15.15 11.15
C VAL A 152 4.15 15.21 12.35
N GLY A 153 4.57 14.06 12.87
CA GLY A 153 5.55 13.97 13.96
C GLY A 153 4.99 14.45 15.29
N SER A 154 3.69 14.23 15.52
CA SER A 154 2.99 14.61 16.75
C SER A 154 2.16 13.44 17.27
N ALA A 155 2.07 13.29 18.60
CA ALA A 155 1.34 12.17 19.16
C ALA A 155 -0.16 12.27 18.87
N HIS A 156 -0.76 11.14 18.53
CA HIS A 156 -2.21 11.01 18.29
C HIS A 156 -2.81 9.89 19.14
N SER A 157 -4.10 9.98 19.41
CA SER A 157 -4.87 8.93 20.07
C SER A 157 -6.04 8.57 19.17
N VAL A 158 -6.12 7.32 18.73
CA VAL A 158 -7.12 6.88 17.74
C VAL A 158 -7.78 5.57 18.14
N TYR A 159 -8.98 5.33 17.62
CA TYR A 159 -9.62 4.02 17.62
C TYR A 159 -9.72 3.50 16.20
N ILE A 160 -9.27 2.26 15.99
CA ILE A 160 -9.69 1.50 14.81
C ILE A 160 -11.13 1.05 15.09
N THR A 161 -12.04 1.35 14.18
CA THR A 161 -13.47 1.03 14.31
C THR A 161 -13.86 0.01 13.26
N TYR A 162 -14.89 -0.77 13.55
CA TYR A 162 -15.50 -1.61 12.54
C TYR A 162 -16.98 -1.84 12.84
N GLU A 163 -17.76 -1.81 11.78
CA GLU A 163 -19.18 -2.11 11.79
C GLU A 163 -19.40 -3.50 11.21
N LEU A 164 -20.12 -4.35 11.94
CA LEU A 164 -20.55 -5.66 11.49
C LEU A 164 -22.04 -5.62 11.13
N TRP A 165 -22.39 -6.31 10.05
CA TRP A 165 -23.75 -6.76 9.83
C TRP A 165 -23.83 -8.21 10.27
N PHE A 166 -24.58 -8.47 11.33
CA PHE A 166 -24.56 -9.71 12.07
C PHE A 166 -25.94 -10.34 12.17
N ILE A 167 -26.07 -11.58 11.69
CA ILE A 167 -27.31 -12.37 11.81
C ILE A 167 -27.09 -13.40 12.91
N PRO A 168 -27.77 -13.30 14.07
CA PRO A 168 -27.61 -14.29 15.14
C PRO A 168 -28.19 -15.66 14.71
N ASP A 169 -27.68 -16.76 15.28
CA ASP A 169 -28.19 -18.11 14.99
C ASP A 169 -29.70 -18.28 15.29
N SER A 170 -30.24 -17.47 16.19
CA SER A 170 -31.66 -17.45 16.54
C SER A 170 -32.55 -16.77 15.49
N ALA A 171 -31.99 -16.07 14.50
CA ALA A 171 -32.76 -15.43 13.45
C ALA A 171 -33.17 -16.45 12.37
N PRO A 172 -34.41 -16.40 11.84
CA PRO A 172 -34.84 -17.30 10.76
C PRO A 172 -33.90 -17.28 9.55
N GLU A 173 -33.36 -16.10 9.20
CA GLU A 173 -32.47 -15.91 8.07
C GLU A 173 -31.13 -16.65 8.21
N ALA A 174 -30.76 -17.10 9.42
CA ALA A 174 -29.52 -17.85 9.64
C ALA A 174 -29.56 -19.26 9.01
N ALA A 175 -30.76 -19.84 8.83
CA ALA A 175 -30.92 -21.22 8.35
C ALA A 175 -30.41 -21.43 6.92
N ASP A 176 -30.46 -20.38 6.08
CA ASP A 176 -30.14 -20.45 4.65
C ASP A 176 -28.76 -19.87 4.30
N ILE A 177 -27.94 -19.52 5.31
CA ILE A 177 -26.62 -18.94 5.07
C ILE A 177 -25.62 -20.04 4.70
N THR A 178 -25.05 -19.92 3.51
CA THR A 178 -23.93 -20.74 3.06
C THR A 178 -22.62 -20.18 3.60
N ARG A 179 -21.89 -20.99 4.38
CA ARG A 179 -20.58 -20.60 4.92
C ARG A 179 -19.57 -20.31 3.82
N ILE A 180 -18.90 -19.17 3.97
CA ILE A 180 -17.66 -18.84 3.25
C ILE A 180 -16.50 -18.73 4.23
N ASP A 181 -15.34 -19.19 3.77
CA ASP A 181 -14.05 -18.93 4.40
C ASP A 181 -13.29 -17.90 3.55
N THR A 182 -12.43 -17.12 4.20
CA THR A 182 -11.50 -16.21 3.50
C THR A 182 -10.29 -16.99 3.03
N ARG A 183 -10.04 -16.98 1.72
CA ARG A 183 -8.75 -17.32 1.12
C ARG A 183 -7.98 -16.02 0.90
N TRP A 184 -6.92 -15.83 1.68
CA TRP A 184 -5.99 -14.72 1.54
C TRP A 184 -4.97 -15.04 0.45
N MET A 185 -4.93 -14.21 -0.59
CA MET A 185 -3.93 -14.29 -1.65
C MET A 185 -3.09 -13.02 -1.60
N ASP A 186 -1.77 -13.18 -1.58
CA ASP A 186 -0.81 -12.08 -1.52
C ASP A 186 0.31 -12.37 -2.53
N VAL A 187 0.76 -11.35 -3.26
CA VAL A 187 1.87 -11.51 -4.21
C VAL A 187 3.17 -11.92 -3.52
N GLU A 188 3.34 -11.64 -2.23
CA GLU A 188 4.49 -12.05 -1.42
C GLU A 188 4.15 -13.20 -0.45
N GLY A 189 2.95 -13.78 -0.58
CA GLY A 189 2.44 -14.83 0.31
C GLY A 189 2.18 -14.32 1.72
N LEU A 190 2.14 -15.23 2.70
CA LEU A 190 1.92 -14.86 4.11
C LEU A 190 3.21 -14.36 4.79
N LYS A 191 4.09 -13.64 4.10
CA LYS A 191 5.24 -13.01 4.79
C LYS A 191 4.69 -12.05 5.87
N PRO A 192 5.35 -11.96 7.04
CA PRO A 192 4.92 -11.01 8.07
C PRO A 192 4.97 -9.54 7.62
N TYR A 193 5.89 -9.22 6.72
CA TYR A 193 5.97 -7.94 6.02
C TYR A 193 6.01 -8.17 4.49
N PRO A 194 4.85 -8.33 3.81
CA PRO A 194 4.78 -8.83 2.43
C PRO A 194 4.82 -7.70 1.40
N VAL A 195 5.97 -7.02 1.27
CA VAL A 195 6.14 -5.88 0.35
C VAL A 195 7.15 -6.15 -0.76
N PHE A 196 7.02 -5.43 -1.88
CA PHE A 196 7.98 -5.39 -2.99
C PHE A 196 8.20 -3.96 -3.50
N ASN A 197 9.18 -3.77 -4.40
CA ASN A 197 9.48 -2.47 -5.00
C ASN A 197 9.11 -2.43 -6.49
N ALA A 198 8.38 -1.39 -6.92
CA ALA A 198 8.08 -1.10 -8.31
C ALA A 198 8.90 0.11 -8.78
N VAL A 199 10.08 -0.14 -9.36
CA VAL A 199 11.07 0.91 -9.67
C VAL A 199 10.71 1.70 -10.94
N ARG A 200 10.96 3.00 -10.93
CA ARG A 200 10.72 3.87 -12.10
C ARG A 200 11.38 3.29 -13.35
N GLY A 201 10.61 3.18 -14.41
CA GLY A 201 11.08 2.70 -15.71
C GLY A 201 11.01 1.19 -15.89
N THR A 202 10.61 0.39 -14.92
CA THR A 202 10.35 -1.04 -15.16
C THR A 202 8.98 -1.27 -15.81
N GLY A 203 8.63 -2.52 -16.17
CA GLY A 203 7.33 -2.85 -16.79
C GLY A 203 7.27 -2.59 -18.29
N GLY A 204 8.30 -3.06 -19.01
CA GLY A 204 8.32 -3.03 -20.48
C GLY A 204 8.12 -1.65 -21.13
N ALA A 205 7.43 -1.65 -22.28
CA ALA A 205 7.21 -0.45 -23.09
C ALA A 205 6.13 0.49 -22.51
N ASP A 206 5.11 -0.05 -21.84
CA ASP A 206 4.01 0.75 -21.29
C ASP A 206 4.32 1.35 -19.92
N ARG A 207 5.44 0.94 -19.32
CA ARG A 207 5.98 1.37 -18.03
C ARG A 207 4.96 1.19 -16.91
N ARG A 208 4.35 0.00 -16.90
CA ARG A 208 3.53 -0.50 -15.80
C ARG A 208 4.12 -1.81 -15.33
N PHE A 209 4.62 -1.85 -14.11
CA PHE A 209 5.30 -3.02 -13.59
C PHE A 209 4.32 -3.96 -12.90
N THR A 210 4.27 -5.21 -13.32
CA THR A 210 3.41 -6.26 -12.77
C THR A 210 4.25 -7.26 -12.00
N PHE A 211 4.09 -7.30 -10.67
CA PHE A 211 4.74 -8.28 -9.82
C PHE A 211 3.80 -9.47 -9.55
N PRO A 212 4.31 -10.73 -9.58
CA PRO A 212 5.68 -11.13 -9.88
C PRO A 212 5.98 -11.29 -11.39
N ASP A 213 4.98 -11.16 -12.25
CA ASP A 213 5.05 -11.56 -13.68
C ASP A 213 6.22 -10.93 -14.48
N GLU A 214 6.62 -9.70 -14.16
CA GLU A 214 7.69 -8.96 -14.84
C GLU A 214 8.95 -8.76 -13.99
N ALA A 215 8.96 -9.32 -12.77
CA ALA A 215 10.12 -9.22 -11.88
C ALA A 215 11.23 -10.19 -12.32
N THR A 216 12.49 -9.76 -12.16
CA THR A 216 13.63 -10.68 -12.26
C THR A 216 13.78 -11.41 -10.94
N ASP A 217 13.69 -12.74 -10.98
CA ASP A 217 13.74 -13.60 -9.78
C ASP A 217 12.84 -13.09 -8.63
N PRO A 218 11.50 -13.10 -8.80
CA PRO A 218 10.56 -12.52 -7.83
C PRO A 218 10.65 -13.16 -6.45
N TYR A 219 11.11 -14.40 -6.36
CA TYR A 219 11.16 -15.18 -5.12
C TYR A 219 12.50 -15.89 -5.00
N PRO A 220 13.59 -15.16 -4.71
CA PRO A 220 14.92 -15.76 -4.61
C PRO A 220 14.91 -16.91 -3.60
N SER A 221 15.37 -18.08 -4.04
CA SER A 221 15.45 -19.30 -3.21
C SER A 221 14.11 -19.76 -2.61
N SER A 222 12.96 -19.40 -3.20
CA SER A 222 11.63 -19.75 -2.70
C SER A 222 10.69 -20.20 -3.82
N PRO A 223 9.75 -21.12 -3.55
CA PRO A 223 8.68 -21.41 -4.50
C PRO A 223 7.80 -20.16 -4.70
N PRO A 224 7.02 -20.09 -5.81
CA PRO A 224 6.11 -18.99 -6.06
C PRO A 224 5.16 -18.72 -4.89
N ARG A 225 5.29 -17.54 -4.26
CA ARG A 225 4.52 -17.18 -3.06
C ARG A 225 3.11 -16.70 -3.38
N ASN A 226 2.87 -16.23 -4.60
CA ASN A 226 1.59 -15.74 -5.07
C ASN A 226 0.59 -16.82 -5.51
N ARG A 227 0.89 -18.11 -5.28
CA ARG A 227 0.10 -19.24 -5.78
C ARG A 227 -0.47 -20.05 -4.64
N TRP A 228 -1.64 -20.62 -4.87
CA TRP A 228 -2.26 -21.59 -3.98
C TRP A 228 -2.92 -22.71 -4.78
N VAL A 229 -2.65 -23.95 -4.37
CA VAL A 229 -3.34 -25.13 -4.92
C VAL A 229 -4.66 -25.28 -4.19
N VAL A 230 -5.76 -25.21 -4.95
CA VAL A 230 -7.11 -25.38 -4.44
C VAL A 230 -7.24 -26.75 -3.78
N ASP A 231 -7.59 -26.76 -2.50
CA ASP A 231 -7.58 -27.97 -1.66
C ASP A 231 -8.90 -28.78 -1.74
N ARG A 232 -9.96 -28.17 -2.26
CA ARG A 232 -11.29 -28.76 -2.40
C ARG A 232 -12.08 -28.14 -3.56
N ASP A 233 -13.01 -28.89 -4.12
CA ASP A 233 -14.02 -28.34 -5.01
C ASP A 233 -14.86 -27.32 -4.26
N ALA A 234 -15.05 -26.13 -4.84
CA ALA A 234 -15.77 -25.04 -4.21
C ALA A 234 -16.25 -23.99 -5.21
N THR A 235 -16.91 -22.96 -4.67
CA THR A 235 -17.31 -21.76 -5.40
C THR A 235 -16.63 -20.54 -4.80
N LEU A 236 -15.95 -19.75 -5.63
CA LEU A 236 -15.53 -18.40 -5.24
C LEU A 236 -16.72 -17.46 -5.44
N VAL A 237 -17.05 -16.66 -4.41
CA VAL A 237 -18.29 -15.87 -4.40
C VAL A 237 -18.07 -14.38 -4.25
N SER A 238 -16.89 -13.97 -3.80
CA SER A 238 -16.50 -12.56 -3.70
C SER A 238 -14.99 -12.41 -3.77
N THR A 239 -14.53 -11.28 -4.29
CA THR A 239 -13.16 -10.82 -4.04
C THR A 239 -13.01 -9.31 -4.24
N ALA A 240 -12.00 -8.74 -3.58
CA ALA A 240 -11.51 -7.38 -3.77
C ALA A 240 -10.00 -7.35 -3.53
N GLY A 241 -9.33 -6.41 -4.19
CA GLY A 241 -7.89 -6.20 -4.05
C GLY A 241 -7.54 -5.13 -3.03
N HIS A 242 -6.27 -5.12 -2.62
CA HIS A 242 -5.64 -4.05 -1.84
C HIS A 242 -4.26 -3.72 -2.45
N LEU A 243 -3.92 -2.43 -2.44
CA LEU A 243 -2.73 -1.84 -3.05
C LEU A 243 -2.30 -0.58 -2.28
N HIS A 244 -1.00 -0.32 -2.25
CA HIS A 244 -0.41 0.98 -1.88
C HIS A 244 -0.44 2.00 -3.05
N PRO A 245 -0.12 3.29 -2.83
CA PRO A 245 0.01 4.31 -3.86
C PRO A 245 0.88 3.84 -5.01
N GLY A 246 0.47 4.22 -6.21
CA GLY A 246 1.04 3.77 -7.46
C GLY A 246 0.34 2.56 -8.06
N GLY A 247 -0.42 1.82 -7.25
CA GLY A 247 -1.13 0.63 -7.67
C GLY A 247 -2.23 0.94 -8.69
N LEU A 248 -2.32 0.14 -9.75
CA LEU A 248 -3.34 0.30 -10.78
C LEU A 248 -4.42 -0.77 -10.66
N TRP A 249 -4.01 -2.01 -10.39
CA TRP A 249 -4.91 -3.13 -10.17
C TRP A 249 -4.19 -4.34 -9.59
N THR A 250 -4.98 -5.24 -9.02
CA THR A 250 -4.61 -6.64 -8.78
C THR A 250 -5.42 -7.57 -9.68
N ASP A 251 -4.84 -8.70 -10.07
CA ASP A 251 -5.49 -9.73 -10.87
C ASP A 251 -5.57 -11.04 -10.08
N LEU A 252 -6.72 -11.68 -10.09
CA LEU A 252 -6.90 -13.07 -9.63
C LEU A 252 -7.05 -13.97 -10.84
N LYS A 253 -6.15 -14.95 -10.96
CA LYS A 253 -6.09 -15.88 -12.10
C LYS A 253 -6.26 -17.32 -11.61
N LEU A 254 -6.78 -18.18 -12.48
CA LEU A 254 -6.90 -19.62 -12.25
C LEU A 254 -6.16 -20.38 -13.34
N THR A 255 -5.37 -21.37 -12.94
CA THR A 255 -4.71 -22.30 -13.86
C THR A 255 -5.23 -23.71 -13.66
N ARG A 256 -5.65 -24.36 -14.75
CA ARG A 256 -6.07 -25.77 -14.80
C ARG A 256 -5.47 -26.41 -16.05
N ASN A 257 -4.82 -27.55 -15.89
CA ASN A 257 -4.21 -28.32 -17.00
C ASN A 257 -3.33 -27.44 -17.91
N GLY A 258 -2.48 -26.59 -17.31
CA GLY A 258 -1.57 -25.70 -18.04
C GLY A 258 -2.20 -24.47 -18.69
N ARG A 259 -3.53 -24.34 -18.68
CA ARG A 259 -4.23 -23.15 -19.20
C ARG A 259 -4.56 -22.19 -18.07
N THR A 260 -4.23 -20.91 -18.24
CA THR A 260 -4.53 -19.83 -17.28
C THR A 260 -5.64 -18.92 -17.81
N VAL A 261 -6.58 -18.54 -16.94
CA VAL A 261 -7.65 -17.57 -17.22
C VAL A 261 -7.73 -16.52 -16.12
N ASN A 262 -8.06 -15.28 -16.50
CA ASN A 262 -8.33 -14.24 -15.51
C ASN A 262 -9.73 -14.45 -14.92
N LEU A 263 -9.84 -14.44 -13.59
CA LEU A 263 -11.11 -14.55 -12.89
C LEU A 263 -11.71 -13.18 -12.61
N PHE A 264 -10.87 -12.24 -12.16
CA PHE A 264 -11.27 -10.89 -11.83
C PHE A 264 -10.06 -9.97 -11.74
N ARG A 265 -10.22 -8.74 -12.22
CA ARG A 265 -9.29 -7.64 -11.99
C ARG A 265 -9.89 -6.60 -11.04
N SER A 266 -9.29 -6.44 -9.86
CA SER A 266 -9.65 -5.37 -8.93
C SER A 266 -8.88 -4.10 -9.30
N ARG A 267 -9.57 -3.06 -9.74
CA ARG A 267 -8.96 -1.81 -10.23
C ARG A 267 -9.01 -0.72 -9.17
N ALA A 268 -7.94 0.05 -9.06
CA ALA A 268 -7.94 1.29 -8.31
C ALA A 268 -8.75 2.37 -9.06
N HIS A 269 -9.64 3.04 -8.35
CA HIS A 269 -10.34 4.23 -8.80
C HIS A 269 -9.90 5.40 -7.94
N TYR A 270 -9.04 6.25 -8.51
CA TYR A 270 -8.57 7.47 -7.88
C TYR A 270 -9.54 8.61 -8.15
N TYR A 271 -10.02 9.27 -7.09
CA TYR A 271 -10.91 10.44 -7.20
C TYR A 271 -10.12 11.73 -7.48
N GLU A 272 -8.87 11.78 -7.02
CA GLU A 272 -7.97 12.90 -7.29
C GLU A 272 -7.46 12.87 -8.74
N PRO A 273 -7.49 14.00 -9.48
CA PRO A 273 -6.95 14.08 -10.83
C PRO A 273 -5.46 13.74 -10.95
N ALA A 274 -4.72 13.86 -9.84
CA ALA A 274 -3.31 13.48 -9.77
C ALA A 274 -3.10 11.96 -9.97
N GLY A 275 -4.16 11.16 -9.85
CA GLY A 275 -4.15 9.72 -10.11
C GLY A 275 -3.47 8.95 -8.99
N ALA A 276 -2.61 8.00 -9.37
CA ALA A 276 -2.11 6.96 -8.46
C ALA A 276 -1.22 7.44 -7.30
N VAL A 277 -0.99 8.74 -7.17
CA VAL A 277 -0.25 9.34 -6.05
C VAL A 277 -1.13 9.65 -4.85
N SER A 278 -2.46 9.50 -4.95
CA SER A 278 -3.39 9.87 -3.88
C SER A 278 -3.90 8.66 -3.11
N TRP A 279 -4.14 8.81 -1.80
CA TRP A 279 -4.93 7.86 -1.00
C TRP A 279 -6.44 8.09 -1.11
N ASP A 280 -6.89 9.07 -1.89
CA ASP A 280 -8.29 9.23 -2.26
C ASP A 280 -8.65 8.23 -3.37
N VAL A 281 -8.76 6.97 -2.93
CA VAL A 281 -8.87 5.80 -3.79
C VAL A 281 -9.94 4.84 -3.27
N SER A 282 -10.55 4.11 -4.19
CA SER A 282 -11.36 2.92 -3.89
C SER A 282 -10.98 1.78 -4.82
N MET A 283 -10.97 0.55 -4.30
CA MET A 283 -10.75 -0.65 -5.11
C MET A 283 -12.08 -1.22 -5.60
N THR A 284 -12.13 -1.71 -6.84
CA THR A 284 -13.34 -2.39 -7.34
C THR A 284 -13.42 -3.81 -6.77
N ALA A 285 -14.57 -4.17 -6.20
CA ALA A 285 -14.91 -5.52 -5.79
C ALA A 285 -15.78 -6.23 -6.85
N THR A 286 -15.90 -7.55 -6.72
CA THR A 286 -16.84 -8.35 -7.52
C THR A 286 -18.30 -7.97 -7.25
N ARG A 287 -19.17 -8.13 -8.24
CA ARG A 287 -20.63 -7.99 -8.06
C ARG A 287 -21.19 -9.13 -7.20
N PRO A 288 -22.33 -8.93 -6.50
CA PRO A 288 -22.95 -9.98 -5.68
C PRO A 288 -23.31 -11.27 -6.44
N THR A 289 -23.45 -11.22 -7.76
CA THR A 289 -23.76 -12.39 -8.62
C THR A 289 -22.52 -13.13 -9.12
N TRP A 290 -21.31 -12.65 -8.84
CA TRP A 290 -20.08 -13.28 -9.31
C TRP A 290 -19.88 -14.63 -8.60
N ARG A 291 -19.84 -15.72 -9.37
CA ARG A 291 -19.68 -17.09 -8.87
C ARG A 291 -18.78 -17.86 -9.81
N VAL A 292 -17.66 -18.38 -9.30
CA VAL A 292 -16.68 -19.15 -10.08
C VAL A 292 -16.54 -20.53 -9.49
N ALA A 293 -16.74 -21.57 -10.31
CA ALA A 293 -16.50 -22.94 -9.90
C ALA A 293 -14.99 -23.27 -9.99
N VAL A 294 -14.43 -23.74 -8.89
CA VAL A 294 -13.03 -24.21 -8.81
C VAL A 294 -12.99 -25.67 -8.40
N ARG A 295 -11.98 -26.39 -8.87
CA ARG A 295 -11.77 -27.80 -8.57
C ARG A 295 -10.52 -27.98 -7.73
N LYS A 296 -10.51 -29.00 -6.88
CA LYS A 296 -9.31 -29.45 -6.19
C LYS A 296 -8.19 -29.67 -7.22
N GLY A 297 -7.01 -29.13 -6.93
CA GLY A 297 -5.84 -29.19 -7.82
C GLY A 297 -5.73 -28.03 -8.81
N ASP A 298 -6.76 -27.19 -8.98
CA ASP A 298 -6.60 -25.91 -9.67
C ASP A 298 -5.57 -25.04 -8.94
N ILE A 299 -4.88 -24.15 -9.66
CA ILE A 299 -3.95 -23.19 -9.06
C ILE A 299 -4.54 -21.80 -9.13
N LEU A 300 -4.88 -21.23 -7.98
CA LEU A 300 -5.24 -19.83 -7.84
C LEU A 300 -3.97 -19.00 -7.71
N SER A 301 -3.87 -17.87 -8.41
CA SER A 301 -2.72 -16.98 -8.31
C SER A 301 -3.09 -15.51 -8.35
N THR A 302 -2.31 -14.66 -7.70
CA THR A 302 -2.50 -13.20 -7.69
C THR A 302 -1.30 -12.45 -8.29
N SER A 303 -1.53 -11.29 -8.90
CA SER A 303 -0.49 -10.34 -9.34
C SER A 303 -0.93 -8.90 -9.10
N ALA A 304 0.01 -7.97 -8.99
CA ALA A 304 -0.25 -6.55 -8.77
C ALA A 304 0.52 -5.67 -9.76
N THR A 305 -0.15 -4.68 -10.35
CA THR A 305 0.43 -3.79 -11.35
C THR A 305 0.52 -2.36 -10.83
N TYR A 306 1.68 -1.70 -11.00
CA TYR A 306 1.99 -0.35 -10.54
C TYR A 306 2.42 0.59 -11.69
N ASP A 307 2.11 1.89 -11.58
CA ASP A 307 2.52 2.93 -12.55
C ASP A 307 3.97 3.38 -12.35
N THR A 308 4.90 2.83 -13.11
CA THR A 308 6.35 3.11 -13.00
C THR A 308 6.83 4.15 -14.02
N ARG A 309 5.94 4.87 -14.71
CA ARG A 309 6.29 5.84 -15.77
C ARG A 309 7.21 6.95 -15.30
N SER A 310 6.86 7.58 -14.18
CA SER A 310 7.48 8.84 -13.76
C SER A 310 8.18 8.77 -12.40
N ARG A 311 7.93 7.71 -11.61
CA ARG A 311 8.43 7.56 -10.24
C ARG A 311 8.56 6.08 -9.85
N SER A 312 9.34 5.83 -8.80
CA SER A 312 9.40 4.54 -8.14
C SER A 312 8.35 4.46 -7.04
N TRP A 313 7.95 3.24 -6.69
CA TRP A 313 7.15 2.93 -5.52
C TRP A 313 7.88 1.88 -4.72
N TYR A 314 8.17 2.20 -3.47
CA TYR A 314 8.90 1.31 -2.58
C TYR A 314 7.92 0.76 -1.55
N GLU A 315 8.15 -0.50 -1.18
CA GLU A 315 7.41 -1.18 -0.11
C GLU A 315 5.91 -1.22 -0.37
N VAL A 316 5.55 -1.61 -1.59
CA VAL A 316 4.16 -1.74 -2.04
C VAL A 316 3.64 -3.15 -1.90
N MET A 317 2.31 -3.28 -1.72
CA MET A 317 1.62 -4.56 -1.51
C MET A 317 0.74 -4.96 -2.70
N GLY A 318 0.32 -6.22 -2.73
CA GLY A 318 -0.61 -6.73 -3.75
C GLY A 318 -1.44 -7.89 -3.21
N ILE A 319 -2.61 -7.60 -2.67
CA ILE A 319 -3.46 -8.60 -2.01
C ILE A 319 -4.78 -8.79 -2.77
N MET A 320 -5.30 -10.01 -2.74
CA MET A 320 -6.65 -10.39 -3.15
C MET A 320 -7.31 -11.18 -2.02
N VAL A 321 -8.36 -10.63 -1.42
CA VAL A 321 -9.14 -11.32 -0.37
C VAL A 321 -10.30 -12.03 -1.06
N VAL A 322 -10.37 -13.36 -0.97
CA VAL A 322 -11.33 -14.18 -1.73
C VAL A 322 -12.28 -14.91 -0.79
N GLY A 323 -13.59 -14.72 -0.96
CA GLY A 323 -14.62 -15.52 -0.27
C GLY A 323 -14.86 -16.84 -1.01
N MET A 324 -14.65 -17.97 -0.33
CA MET A 324 -14.72 -19.32 -0.90
C MET A 324 -15.63 -20.23 -0.05
N THR A 325 -16.52 -20.97 -0.69
CA THR A 325 -17.41 -21.90 0.02
C THR A 325 -16.69 -23.16 0.51
N GLN A 326 -17.26 -23.86 1.50
CA GLN A 326 -16.75 -25.18 1.94
C GLN A 326 -17.06 -26.30 0.95
N THR A 327 -18.16 -26.18 0.21
CA THR A 327 -18.60 -27.13 -0.81
C THR A 327 -19.11 -26.36 -2.03
N PRO A 328 -19.15 -26.97 -3.23
CA PRO A 328 -19.65 -26.29 -4.42
C PRO A 328 -21.08 -25.77 -4.24
N LYS A 329 -21.31 -24.50 -4.58
CA LYS A 329 -22.62 -23.83 -4.54
C LYS A 329 -22.86 -23.09 -5.86
N GLY A 330 -22.88 -23.85 -6.95
CA GLY A 330 -22.99 -23.34 -8.31
C GLY A 330 -21.78 -22.52 -8.74
N GLY A 331 -21.92 -21.77 -9.83
CA GLY A 331 -20.85 -20.93 -10.39
C GLY A 331 -20.42 -21.38 -11.78
N VAL A 332 -19.86 -20.43 -12.52
CA VAL A 332 -19.43 -20.64 -13.89
C VAL A 332 -18.05 -21.29 -13.87
N ASP A 333 -17.85 -22.35 -14.68
CA ASP A 333 -16.52 -22.87 -14.95
C ASP A 333 -15.78 -21.86 -15.85
N PRO A 334 -14.69 -21.23 -15.37
CA PRO A 334 -14.06 -20.11 -16.07
C PRO A 334 -13.35 -20.52 -17.37
N PHE A 335 -13.21 -21.82 -17.65
CA PHE A 335 -12.64 -22.33 -18.90
C PHE A 335 -13.70 -22.53 -20.01
N THR A 336 -14.98 -22.49 -19.64
CA THR A 336 -16.12 -22.64 -20.56
C THR A 336 -17.02 -21.41 -20.60
N GLY A 337 -16.97 -20.54 -19.58
CA GLY A 337 -17.77 -19.32 -19.51
C GLY A 337 -16.99 -18.10 -19.00
N LYS A 338 -17.51 -16.90 -19.29
CA LYS A 338 -16.85 -15.63 -18.94
C LYS A 338 -17.21 -15.15 -17.53
N VAL A 339 -16.22 -15.21 -16.63
CA VAL A 339 -16.32 -14.76 -15.24
C VAL A 339 -15.69 -13.38 -15.00
N ASP A 340 -14.68 -13.00 -15.78
CA ASP A 340 -14.04 -11.69 -15.66
C ASP A 340 -14.97 -10.60 -16.19
N ARG A 341 -15.43 -9.76 -15.26
CA ARG A 341 -16.41 -8.70 -15.47
C ARG A 341 -15.95 -7.45 -14.72
N ARG A 342 -16.40 -6.29 -15.21
CA ARG A 342 -16.13 -5.01 -14.55
C ARG A 342 -16.70 -5.01 -13.13
N GLY A 343 -15.82 -4.76 -12.16
CA GLY A 343 -16.17 -4.65 -10.75
C GLY A 343 -16.99 -3.40 -10.42
N VAL A 344 -17.33 -3.28 -9.15
CA VAL A 344 -18.12 -2.19 -8.54
C VAL A 344 -17.37 -1.63 -7.34
N LEU A 345 -17.60 -0.37 -6.98
CA LEU A 345 -16.97 0.22 -5.79
C LEU A 345 -17.78 -0.11 -4.54
N THR A 346 -17.12 -0.28 -3.39
CA THR A 346 -17.81 -0.57 -2.11
C THR A 346 -18.22 0.70 -1.35
N HIS A 347 -17.64 1.84 -1.70
CA HIS A 347 -17.99 3.18 -1.23
C HIS A 347 -17.55 4.22 -2.27
N GLY A 348 -18.01 5.46 -2.08
CA GLY A 348 -17.54 6.61 -2.86
C GLY A 348 -16.35 7.29 -2.20
N ARG A 349 -16.05 8.51 -2.66
CA ARG A 349 -15.04 9.40 -2.11
C ARG A 349 -15.23 9.63 -0.60
N LEU A 350 -14.14 9.62 0.16
CA LEU A 350 -14.17 9.81 1.62
C LEU A 350 -13.55 11.17 2.00
N PRO A 351 -14.24 12.02 2.80
CA PRO A 351 -13.75 13.35 3.15
C PRO A 351 -12.35 13.36 3.77
N GLU A 352 -12.05 12.37 4.60
CA GLU A 352 -10.78 12.25 5.29
C GLU A 352 -9.61 11.82 4.38
N ASN A 353 -9.88 11.28 3.19
CA ASN A 353 -8.85 10.94 2.22
C ASN A 353 -8.54 12.11 1.26
N ILE A 354 -9.25 13.24 1.37
CA ILE A 354 -9.03 14.41 0.51
C ILE A 354 -7.75 15.14 0.94
N ASP A 355 -6.72 14.96 0.11
CA ASP A 355 -5.39 15.54 0.28
C ASP A 355 -5.37 17.04 -0.08
N ARG A 356 -5.76 17.90 0.87
CA ARG A 356 -5.96 19.35 0.65
C ARG A 356 -4.66 20.14 0.82
N GLY A 357 -4.39 21.00 -0.17
CA GLY A 357 -3.31 22.00 -0.07
C GLY A 357 -1.92 21.42 -0.26
N VAL A 358 -1.77 20.19 -0.74
CA VAL A 358 -0.48 19.53 -0.98
C VAL A 358 0.07 19.82 -2.37
N GLY A 359 1.37 20.00 -2.49
CA GLY A 359 2.01 20.40 -3.74
C GLY A 359 1.89 21.90 -4.06
N GLU A 360 1.48 22.72 -3.09
CA GLU A 360 1.42 24.18 -3.14
C GLU A 360 2.75 24.83 -2.72
N PRO A 361 3.01 26.12 -3.06
CA PRO A 361 4.18 26.83 -2.56
C PRO A 361 4.28 26.79 -1.03
N ASN A 362 5.45 26.38 -0.49
CA ASN A 362 5.69 26.34 0.94
C ASN A 362 6.84 27.30 1.31
N PRO A 363 6.55 28.50 1.84
CA PRO A 363 7.59 29.46 2.23
C PRO A 363 8.45 28.99 3.41
N GLY A 364 7.98 27.98 4.16
CA GLY A 364 8.73 27.31 5.22
C GLY A 364 9.91 26.48 4.70
N LEU A 365 9.91 26.10 3.42
CA LEU A 365 10.96 25.27 2.83
C LEU A 365 11.82 26.06 1.82
N SER A 366 13.10 26.16 2.12
CA SER A 366 14.08 26.81 1.25
C SER A 366 14.16 26.11 -0.11
N ASN A 367 14.38 26.87 -1.18
CA ASN A 367 14.65 26.30 -2.50
C ASN A 367 16.15 25.96 -2.63
N PRO A 368 16.54 24.68 -2.59
CA PRO A 368 17.96 24.30 -2.58
C PRO A 368 18.69 24.63 -3.88
N LEU A 369 17.98 24.96 -4.97
CA LEU A 369 18.59 25.41 -6.22
C LEU A 369 19.06 26.87 -6.15
N ARG A 370 18.59 27.64 -5.17
CA ARG A 370 18.96 29.06 -4.97
C ARG A 370 19.93 29.28 -3.81
N LEU A 371 20.20 28.25 -3.01
CA LEU A 371 21.13 28.33 -1.89
C LEU A 371 22.57 28.23 -2.37
N ARG A 372 23.52 28.83 -1.65
CA ARG A 372 24.96 28.58 -1.83
C ARG A 372 25.35 27.21 -1.29
N ASN A 373 26.59 26.75 -1.52
CA ASN A 373 27.08 25.49 -0.94
C ASN A 373 27.16 25.62 0.58
N GLY A 374 26.75 24.55 1.27
CA GLY A 374 27.04 24.34 2.68
C GLY A 374 28.47 23.81 2.88
N PRO A 375 28.81 23.40 4.11
CA PRO A 375 30.10 22.80 4.42
C PRO A 375 30.31 21.50 3.63
N TYR A 376 31.58 21.12 3.46
CA TYR A 376 31.93 19.78 3.03
C TYR A 376 31.74 18.83 4.20
N VAL A 377 30.88 17.83 4.04
CA VAL A 377 30.65 16.79 5.05
C VAL A 377 30.53 15.45 4.34
N ASP A 378 30.92 14.39 5.04
CA ASP A 378 30.74 13.00 4.64
C ASP A 378 29.59 12.33 5.41
N ARG A 379 29.01 13.03 6.39
CA ARG A 379 27.94 12.53 7.25
C ARG A 379 26.85 13.57 7.53
N VAL A 380 25.59 13.14 7.50
CA VAL A 380 24.40 13.87 7.95
C VAL A 380 23.67 13.03 8.98
N VAL A 381 23.49 13.58 10.18
CA VAL A 381 22.72 12.93 11.24
C VAL A 381 21.26 13.38 11.16
N ILE A 382 20.34 12.45 11.36
CA ILE A 382 18.91 12.69 11.47
C ILE A 382 18.54 12.68 12.95
N ARG A 383 17.98 13.78 13.44
CA ARG A 383 17.57 13.94 14.83
C ARG A 383 16.36 14.84 14.95
N ASN A 384 15.40 14.44 15.78
CA ASN A 384 14.13 15.09 16.00
C ASN A 384 13.40 15.39 14.68
N PHE A 385 13.32 14.40 13.79
CA PHE A 385 12.68 14.54 12.47
C PHE A 385 13.30 15.65 11.60
N ALA A 386 14.60 15.90 11.73
CA ALA A 386 15.30 16.89 10.93
C ALA A 386 16.70 16.40 10.55
N PHE A 387 17.16 16.80 9.37
CA PHE A 387 18.55 16.61 8.97
C PHE A 387 19.41 17.69 9.64
N GLU A 388 20.49 17.30 10.33
CA GLU A 388 21.33 18.27 11.04
C GLU A 388 21.98 19.29 10.08
N GLN A 389 22.23 18.87 8.84
CA GLN A 389 22.75 19.68 7.74
C GLN A 389 21.97 19.44 6.44
N GLY A 390 21.63 20.52 5.73
CA GLY A 390 20.95 20.48 4.43
C GLY A 390 19.43 20.32 4.49
N ASP A 391 18.83 20.40 5.69
CA ASP A 391 17.38 20.38 5.88
C ASP A 391 16.73 21.64 5.32
N LEU A 392 15.70 21.47 4.49
CA LEU A 392 15.07 22.59 3.78
C LEU A 392 14.23 23.48 4.69
N SER A 393 13.79 22.97 5.86
CA SER A 393 13.06 23.75 6.87
C SER A 393 13.98 24.62 7.72
N ARG A 394 15.28 24.27 7.79
CA ARG A 394 16.27 25.02 8.56
C ARG A 394 16.74 26.27 7.81
N ARG A 395 17.09 27.30 8.57
CA ARG A 395 17.68 28.56 8.07
C ARG A 395 19.17 28.61 8.39
N GLY A 396 19.85 29.59 7.81
CA GLY A 396 21.29 29.81 8.03
C GLY A 396 22.14 28.65 7.53
N THR A 397 23.32 28.46 8.14
CA THR A 397 24.32 27.46 7.71
C THR A 397 23.79 26.03 7.74
N ALA A 398 22.98 25.67 8.75
CA ALA A 398 22.42 24.33 8.89
C ALA A 398 21.46 23.95 7.75
N GLY A 399 20.79 24.92 7.13
CA GLY A 399 19.91 24.70 5.97
C GLY A 399 20.62 24.68 4.62
N LEU A 400 21.92 25.01 4.56
CA LEU A 400 22.67 24.98 3.30
C LEU A 400 22.92 23.53 2.87
N PRO A 401 22.70 23.17 1.59
CA PRO A 401 22.98 21.81 1.11
C PRO A 401 24.47 21.47 1.29
N PRO A 402 24.84 20.43 2.07
CA PRO A 402 26.24 20.05 2.22
C PRO A 402 26.84 19.65 0.87
N ALA A 403 28.14 19.83 0.75
CA ALA A 403 28.91 19.45 -0.43
C ALA A 403 29.65 18.12 -0.19
N VAL A 404 29.60 17.22 -1.16
CA VAL A 404 30.33 15.94 -1.19
C VAL A 404 31.11 15.89 -2.50
N ARG A 405 32.38 15.47 -2.46
CA ARG A 405 33.18 15.39 -3.68
C ARG A 405 32.72 14.24 -4.55
N GLN A 406 32.76 14.41 -5.87
CA GLN A 406 32.42 13.36 -6.82
C GLN A 406 33.27 12.11 -6.57
N GLY A 407 32.61 10.95 -6.50
CA GLY A 407 33.24 9.67 -6.14
C GLY A 407 33.21 9.37 -4.64
N GLN A 408 32.94 10.35 -3.78
CA GLN A 408 32.67 10.12 -2.36
C GLN A 408 31.17 9.89 -2.13
N GLN A 409 30.87 9.27 -0.99
CA GLN A 409 29.49 9.01 -0.54
C GLN A 409 29.16 9.92 0.65
N LEU A 410 27.90 10.29 0.77
CA LEU A 410 27.34 10.92 1.96
C LEU A 410 26.65 9.85 2.80
N GLU A 411 27.05 9.73 4.06
CA GLU A 411 26.42 8.85 5.03
C GLU A 411 25.28 9.56 5.77
N PHE A 412 24.11 8.96 5.78
CA PHE A 412 22.99 9.36 6.61
C PHE A 412 22.94 8.45 7.83
N VAL A 413 22.75 9.02 9.03
CA VAL A 413 22.64 8.26 10.28
C VAL A 413 21.37 8.65 11.02
N ASN A 414 20.48 7.68 11.24
CA ASN A 414 19.29 7.85 12.08
C ASN A 414 19.67 7.85 13.56
N ALA A 415 19.66 9.02 14.21
CA ALA A 415 19.88 9.19 15.64
C ALA A 415 18.59 9.42 16.45
N ASP A 416 17.41 9.24 15.83
CA ASP A 416 16.13 9.14 16.55
C ASP A 416 15.92 7.75 17.19
N GLN A 417 16.88 6.84 17.00
CA GLN A 417 17.05 5.54 17.68
C GLN A 417 17.63 5.74 19.09
N PRO A 418 17.23 5.00 20.15
CA PRO A 418 16.80 3.60 20.14
C PRO A 418 15.28 3.37 20.28
N LEU A 419 14.44 4.37 20.00
CA LEU A 419 13.00 4.16 19.94
C LEU A 419 12.67 3.36 18.67
N THR A 420 12.49 2.05 18.82
CA THR A 420 12.29 0.96 17.84
C THR A 420 11.18 1.09 16.80
N ILE A 421 10.74 2.31 16.51
CA ILE A 421 9.54 2.61 15.73
C ILE A 421 9.66 3.87 14.87
N ARG A 422 10.79 4.60 14.97
CA ARG A 422 11.05 5.81 14.19
C ARG A 422 11.99 5.50 13.02
N PHE A 423 11.41 5.04 11.94
CA PHE A 423 12.12 4.76 10.70
C PHE A 423 12.20 6.00 9.82
N HIS A 424 13.34 6.21 9.18
CA HIS A 424 13.53 7.30 8.22
C HIS A 424 14.02 6.74 6.90
N THR A 425 13.56 7.33 5.79
CA THR A 425 14.11 7.01 4.47
C THR A 425 14.84 8.20 3.87
N ILE A 426 15.81 7.91 3.00
CA ILE A 426 16.51 8.86 2.15
C ILE A 426 16.15 8.53 0.71
N THR A 427 15.03 9.09 0.26
CA THR A 427 14.46 8.79 -1.06
C THR A 427 14.63 9.98 -1.99
N ALA A 428 15.17 9.76 -3.19
CA ALA A 428 15.39 10.83 -4.15
C ALA A 428 14.07 11.42 -4.67
N CYS A 429 13.87 12.73 -4.55
CA CYS A 429 12.75 13.46 -5.14
C CYS A 429 13.23 14.47 -6.17
N ARG A 430 12.35 14.88 -7.10
CA ARG A 430 12.68 15.91 -8.08
C ARG A 430 12.87 17.27 -7.39
N ALA A 431 14.02 17.90 -7.67
CA ALA A 431 14.29 19.26 -7.22
C ALA A 431 13.25 20.24 -7.80
N PRO A 432 12.80 21.24 -7.04
CA PRO A 432 13.34 21.69 -5.75
C PRO A 432 12.84 20.92 -4.52
N CYS A 433 11.90 19.97 -4.65
CA CYS A 433 11.35 19.18 -3.54
C CYS A 433 10.83 20.00 -2.33
N ASN A 434 10.37 21.24 -2.54
CA ASN A 434 10.12 22.22 -1.48
C ASN A 434 8.67 22.76 -1.42
N ARG A 435 7.68 21.97 -1.85
CA ARG A 435 6.25 22.36 -1.80
C ARG A 435 5.55 21.90 -0.50
N THR A 436 4.28 22.19 -0.28
CA THR A 436 3.54 21.61 0.86
C THR A 436 3.49 20.08 0.73
N GLY A 437 3.66 19.39 1.84
CA GLY A 437 3.79 17.93 1.88
C GLY A 437 2.49 17.24 2.26
N GLY A 438 2.38 15.98 1.88
CA GLY A 438 1.33 15.04 2.24
C GLY A 438 1.51 13.79 1.40
N ILE A 439 0.42 13.11 1.11
CA ILE A 439 0.50 11.79 0.46
C ILE A 439 0.95 11.91 -1.00
N ARG A 440 0.42 12.88 -1.75
CA ARG A 440 0.77 13.03 -3.17
C ARG A 440 2.12 13.73 -3.43
N TYR A 441 2.81 14.21 -2.40
CA TYR A 441 4.09 14.92 -2.52
C TYR A 441 4.89 14.99 -1.20
N PRO A 442 6.22 14.78 -1.21
CA PRO A 442 7.08 14.53 -2.39
C PRO A 442 6.90 13.15 -3.02
N LEU A 443 7.45 12.99 -4.22
CA LEU A 443 7.42 11.73 -4.97
C LEU A 443 8.84 11.21 -5.17
N ALA A 444 8.98 9.89 -5.28
CA ALA A 444 10.24 9.22 -5.59
C ALA A 444 10.59 9.33 -7.09
N ASP A 445 10.72 10.57 -7.56
CA ASP A 445 10.92 10.93 -8.97
C ASP A 445 12.21 11.72 -9.21
N GLY A 446 13.17 11.65 -8.27
CA GLY A 446 14.48 12.29 -8.38
C GLY A 446 15.23 11.94 -9.67
N ARG A 447 16.15 12.81 -10.09
CA ARG A 447 16.92 12.63 -11.34
C ARG A 447 17.64 11.27 -11.39
N VAL A 448 18.20 10.86 -10.27
CA VAL A 448 18.77 9.53 -10.05
C VAL A 448 17.87 8.85 -9.02
N ALA A 449 17.52 7.59 -9.26
CA ALA A 449 16.78 6.81 -8.28
C ALA A 449 17.75 6.31 -7.20
N PHE A 450 17.49 6.67 -5.96
CA PHE A 450 18.03 6.02 -4.78
C PHE A 450 16.96 6.03 -3.68
N ASP A 451 17.01 5.01 -2.84
CA ASP A 451 16.20 4.83 -1.64
C ASP A 451 17.08 4.08 -0.65
N SER A 452 17.03 4.48 0.62
CA SER A 452 17.81 3.82 1.67
C SER A 452 17.15 2.55 2.22
N GLY A 453 15.89 2.28 1.87
CA GLY A 453 15.01 1.51 2.75
C GLY A 453 14.77 2.25 4.07
N GLU A 454 14.06 1.61 4.98
CA GLU A 454 13.84 2.16 6.32
C GLU A 454 15.11 2.09 7.18
N LEU A 455 15.65 3.26 7.52
CA LEU A 455 16.74 3.39 8.48
C LEU A 455 16.19 3.33 9.89
N GLY A 456 16.53 2.27 10.60
CA GLY A 456 16.09 1.99 11.96
C GLY A 456 16.14 0.49 12.24
N PHE A 457 15.73 0.11 13.45
CA PHE A 457 15.74 -1.27 13.91
C PHE A 457 14.33 -1.77 14.19
N GLY A 458 14.05 -3.03 13.85
CA GLY A 458 12.76 -3.66 14.08
C GLY A 458 12.87 -5.14 14.46
N PRO A 459 11.80 -5.70 15.07
CA PRO A 459 11.78 -7.09 15.48
C PRO A 459 11.72 -8.04 14.28
N SER A 460 12.32 -9.22 14.46
CA SER A 460 12.16 -10.36 13.56
C SER A 460 11.46 -11.52 14.26
N ILE A 461 10.81 -12.43 13.53
CA ILE A 461 10.28 -13.70 14.06
C ILE A 461 10.97 -14.91 13.43
N ALA A 462 10.93 -16.05 14.12
CA ALA A 462 11.20 -17.33 13.50
C ALA A 462 9.92 -17.84 12.81
N THR A 463 9.99 -18.21 11.54
CA THR A 463 8.82 -18.67 10.77
C THR A 463 8.56 -20.16 10.87
N SER A 464 9.39 -20.93 11.59
CA SER A 464 9.26 -22.39 11.71
C SER A 464 7.89 -22.79 12.27
N GLY A 465 7.02 -23.29 11.39
CA GLY A 465 5.71 -23.85 11.70
C GLY A 465 4.51 -22.88 11.66
N VAL A 466 4.71 -21.58 11.38
CA VAL A 466 3.61 -20.59 11.29
C VAL A 466 3.46 -20.00 9.89
N TYR A 467 4.55 -19.90 9.13
CA TYR A 467 4.56 -19.35 7.76
C TYR A 467 5.26 -20.33 6.81
N GLU A 468 4.65 -20.63 5.66
CA GLU A 468 5.06 -21.70 4.72
C GLU A 468 6.48 -21.54 4.11
N SER A 469 7.20 -20.44 4.34
CA SER A 469 8.58 -20.29 3.88
C SER A 469 9.56 -20.67 4.98
N GLY A 470 10.12 -21.87 4.88
CA GLY A 470 11.36 -22.24 5.56
C GLY A 470 12.47 -21.28 5.12
N ASP A 471 12.91 -20.43 6.04
CA ASP A 471 14.30 -19.99 6.27
C ASP A 471 14.32 -18.74 7.16
N GLY A 472 15.20 -18.75 8.16
CA GLY A 472 15.76 -17.56 8.81
C GLY A 472 14.82 -16.67 9.65
N ARG A 473 15.43 -15.73 10.37
CA ARG A 473 14.74 -14.63 11.03
C ARG A 473 14.08 -13.75 9.96
N VAL A 474 12.76 -13.63 9.97
CA VAL A 474 12.02 -12.79 9.02
C VAL A 474 11.61 -11.48 9.70
N PRO A 475 11.89 -10.30 9.12
CA PRO A 475 11.45 -9.02 9.67
C PRO A 475 9.92 -8.96 9.83
N LEU A 476 9.45 -8.41 10.95
CA LEU A 476 8.06 -7.97 11.13
C LEU A 476 7.85 -6.51 10.69
N THR A 477 8.90 -5.88 10.18
CA THR A 477 8.92 -4.46 9.82
C THR A 477 9.58 -4.28 8.46
N ALA A 478 9.48 -3.04 7.98
CA ALA A 478 10.16 -2.51 6.82
C ALA A 478 11.69 -2.36 6.96
N ALA A 479 12.24 -2.66 8.14
CA ALA A 479 13.68 -2.55 8.37
C ALA A 479 14.44 -3.46 7.40
N VAL A 480 15.61 -2.98 6.96
CA VAL A 480 16.53 -3.78 6.15
C VAL A 480 16.79 -5.12 6.88
N PRO A 481 16.68 -6.29 6.22
CA PRO A 481 16.79 -7.60 6.84
C PRO A 481 18.23 -7.98 7.25
N GLU A 482 19.03 -7.01 7.71
CA GLU A 482 20.37 -7.20 8.24
C GLU A 482 20.29 -7.50 9.74
N PRO A 483 20.90 -8.59 10.25
CA PRO A 483 20.92 -8.88 11.68
C PRO A 483 21.49 -7.73 12.51
N ALA A 484 20.82 -7.37 13.60
CA ALA A 484 21.23 -6.30 14.50
C ALA A 484 21.28 -6.77 15.97
N ASP A 485 21.96 -6.00 16.82
CA ASP A 485 22.00 -6.25 18.26
C ASP A 485 20.57 -6.24 18.84
N PRO A 486 20.15 -7.28 19.58
CA PRO A 486 18.86 -7.30 20.26
C PRO A 486 18.58 -6.08 21.17
N ALA A 487 19.62 -5.45 21.72
CA ALA A 487 19.49 -4.22 22.51
C ALA A 487 18.96 -3.03 21.69
N ASN A 488 19.09 -3.07 20.36
CA ASN A 488 18.51 -2.07 19.47
C ASN A 488 17.01 -2.30 19.23
N CYS A 489 16.44 -3.43 19.70
CA CYS A 489 15.01 -3.75 19.59
C CYS A 489 14.25 -3.63 20.93
N VAL A 490 14.54 -2.61 21.74
CA VAL A 490 13.85 -2.35 23.02
C VAL A 490 12.55 -1.55 22.85
N GLY A 491 11.52 -1.82 23.65
CA GLY A 491 10.26 -1.05 23.64
C GLY A 491 9.11 -1.63 22.82
N LEU A 492 9.21 -2.89 22.39
CA LEU A 492 8.12 -3.61 21.73
C LEU A 492 6.85 -3.68 22.61
N SER A 493 5.69 -3.42 22.00
CA SER A 493 4.38 -3.56 22.60
C SER A 493 3.65 -4.82 22.12
N GLY A 494 2.49 -5.07 22.71
CA GLY A 494 1.56 -6.10 22.24
C GLY A 494 2.11 -7.51 22.24
N SER A 495 1.55 -8.35 21.36
CA SER A 495 2.05 -9.71 21.15
C SER A 495 3.34 -9.74 20.33
N THR A 496 3.70 -8.64 19.66
CA THR A 496 4.99 -8.46 18.96
C THR A 496 6.17 -8.72 19.90
N LYS A 497 6.10 -8.23 21.14
CA LYS A 497 7.10 -8.52 22.18
C LYS A 497 7.24 -10.01 22.50
N ILE A 498 6.13 -10.76 22.44
CA ILE A 498 6.08 -12.19 22.82
C ILE A 498 6.65 -13.05 21.70
N ILE A 499 6.39 -12.68 20.44
CA ILE A 499 6.76 -13.50 19.28
C ILE A 499 8.12 -13.14 18.68
N ALA A 500 8.68 -11.96 19.02
CA ALA A 500 9.97 -11.51 18.49
C ALA A 500 11.11 -12.45 18.91
N ASN A 501 11.93 -12.83 17.93
CA ASN A 501 13.10 -13.69 18.06
C ASN A 501 14.31 -13.10 17.32
N GLY A 502 14.66 -11.86 17.69
CA GLY A 502 15.82 -11.15 17.14
C GLY A 502 15.47 -9.72 16.70
N CYS A 503 16.51 -9.04 16.25
CA CYS A 503 16.48 -7.68 15.75
C CYS A 503 17.13 -7.65 14.37
N VAL A 504 16.55 -6.86 13.47
CA VAL A 504 17.13 -6.53 12.17
C VAL A 504 17.10 -5.02 11.96
N GLY A 505 17.96 -4.54 11.07
CA GLY A 505 17.95 -3.16 10.60
C GLY A 505 19.32 -2.52 10.58
N SER A 506 19.36 -1.30 10.05
CA SER A 506 20.56 -0.46 10.04
C SER A 506 20.17 0.97 10.38
N ALA A 507 20.99 1.64 11.18
CA ALA A 507 20.84 3.05 11.48
C ALA A 507 21.54 3.94 10.45
N SER A 508 22.30 3.41 9.49
CA SER A 508 22.99 4.23 8.51
C SER A 508 22.93 3.71 7.08
N TRP A 509 23.03 4.65 6.14
CA TRP A 509 23.03 4.38 4.72
C TRP A 509 23.90 5.40 3.99
N LYS A 510 24.58 4.95 2.93
CA LYS A 510 25.46 5.78 2.12
C LYS A 510 24.89 5.98 0.71
N THR A 511 24.91 7.22 0.23
CA THR A 511 24.53 7.52 -1.15
C THR A 511 25.39 6.75 -2.15
N PRO A 512 24.91 6.47 -3.38
CA PRO A 512 25.75 5.87 -4.41
C PRO A 512 27.03 6.69 -4.68
N ALA A 513 28.19 6.04 -4.79
CA ALA A 513 29.44 6.73 -5.13
C ALA A 513 29.45 7.25 -6.59
N SER A 514 28.57 6.71 -7.43
CA SER A 514 28.45 7.01 -8.87
C SER A 514 27.64 8.28 -9.17
N LEU A 515 27.22 9.03 -8.16
CA LEU A 515 26.47 10.26 -8.35
C LEU A 515 27.31 11.30 -9.12
N ARG A 516 26.72 11.85 -10.18
CA ARG A 516 27.33 12.91 -10.99
C ARG A 516 27.24 14.26 -10.26
N PRO A 517 28.10 15.24 -10.59
CA PRO A 517 27.99 16.59 -10.02
C PRO A 517 26.60 17.20 -10.23
N GLY A 518 26.06 17.83 -9.19
CA GLY A 518 24.75 18.45 -9.19
C GLY A 518 24.10 18.51 -7.81
N THR A 519 22.94 19.17 -7.76
CA THR A 519 22.10 19.22 -6.55
C THR A 519 21.14 18.03 -6.53
N TYR A 520 21.11 17.32 -5.42
CA TYR A 520 20.20 16.21 -5.15
C TYR A 520 19.28 16.60 -4.02
N THR A 521 17.99 16.36 -4.20
CA THR A 521 16.96 16.55 -3.17
C THR A 521 16.41 15.21 -2.77
N PHE A 522 16.08 15.07 -1.49
CA PHE A 522 15.57 13.84 -0.91
C PHE A 522 14.53 14.13 0.18
N PHE A 523 13.76 13.11 0.53
CA PHE A 523 12.74 13.15 1.56
C PHE A 523 12.60 11.81 2.27
N CYS A 524 11.98 11.83 3.46
CA CYS A 524 11.51 10.63 4.14
C CYS A 524 10.12 10.26 3.62
N ARG A 525 9.93 9.04 3.12
CA ARG A 525 8.62 8.55 2.61
C ARG A 525 7.60 8.38 3.75
N VAL A 526 8.08 7.97 4.91
CA VAL A 526 7.28 7.83 6.13
C VAL A 526 6.89 9.21 6.69
N HIS A 527 7.78 10.19 6.57
CA HIS A 527 7.60 11.55 7.10
C HIS A 527 7.81 12.58 5.99
N PRO A 528 6.83 12.81 5.08
CA PRO A 528 7.00 13.64 3.88
C PRO A 528 7.37 15.12 4.13
N PHE A 529 7.24 15.59 5.36
CA PHE A 529 7.70 16.92 5.78
C PHE A 529 9.22 17.00 5.94
N MET A 530 9.91 15.88 6.19
CA MET A 530 11.36 15.82 6.30
C MET A 530 11.98 15.86 4.93
N ARG A 531 12.70 16.94 4.64
CA ARG A 531 13.29 17.16 3.32
C ARG A 531 14.66 17.77 3.42
N GLY A 532 15.54 17.27 2.58
CA GLY A 532 16.89 17.78 2.51
C GLY A 532 17.41 17.88 1.09
N ALA A 533 18.56 18.50 0.98
CA ALA A 533 19.33 18.52 -0.25
C ALA A 533 20.82 18.39 0.08
N PHE A 534 21.59 17.82 -0.85
CA PHE A 534 23.05 17.85 -0.84
C PHE A 534 23.56 18.13 -2.25
N ARG A 535 24.85 18.43 -2.38
CA ARG A 535 25.49 18.66 -3.68
C ARG A 535 26.68 17.77 -3.87
N VAL A 536 26.73 17.13 -5.03
CA VAL A 536 27.96 16.52 -5.51
C VAL A 536 28.73 17.57 -6.30
N VAL A 537 29.97 17.82 -5.91
CA VAL A 537 30.88 18.79 -6.54
C VAL A 537 32.04 18.06 -7.21
N ARG A 538 32.52 18.58 -8.35
CA ARG A 538 33.63 17.97 -9.09
C ARG A 538 34.87 17.87 -8.21
N SER A 539 35.59 16.75 -8.34
CA SER A 539 36.90 16.58 -7.71
C SER A 539 37.94 17.36 -8.52
N GLY A 540 38.55 18.39 -7.94
CA GLY A 540 39.62 19.18 -8.58
C GLY A 540 39.23 20.55 -9.15
N GLY A 541 38.38 21.31 -8.46
CA GLY A 541 38.14 22.73 -8.73
C GLY A 541 38.40 23.57 -7.48
#